data_AF-A0A372R0U1-F1
#
_entry.id   AF-A0A372R0U1-F1
#
_cell.length_a   1.000
_cell.length_b   1.000
_cell.length_c   1.000
_cell.angle_alpha   90.00
_cell.angle_beta   90.00
_cell.angle_gamma   90.00
#
_symmetry.space_group_name_H-M   'P 1'
#
loop_
_entity.id
_entity.type
_entity.pdbx_description
1 polymer ?
#
loop_
_entity_poly.entity_id
_entity_poly.type
_entity_poly.pdbx_seq_one_letter_code
_entity_poly.pdbx_strand_id
1 'polypeptide(L)' 'MTKELLDSNNIFWIIANQIVLWSYYSDVMLHNNTSRTNKYNFSLSLFIIVNNNGKSHLDAQVFLTDKTQESYKWVLQ' A
#
# COMPACT_ATOMS: atom_id res chain seq x y z
N MET A 1 -0.09 10.97 13.02
CA MET A 1 -1.18 11.35 12.12
C MET A 1 -1.24 10.29 11.03
N THR A 2 -2.32 9.52 10.94
CA THR A 2 -2.58 8.60 9.82
C THR A 2 -2.98 9.44 8.62
N LYS A 3 -2.45 9.18 7.43
CA LYS A 3 -2.92 9.82 6.20
C LYS A 3 -3.82 8.82 5.48
N GLU A 4 -5.12 9.11 5.46
CA GLU A 4 -6.10 8.38 4.67
C GLU A 4 -6.38 9.16 3.39
N LEU A 5 -6.20 8.53 2.23
CA LEU A 5 -6.61 9.07 0.94
C LEU A 5 -7.78 8.23 0.43
N LEU A 6 -8.90 8.90 0.21
CA LEU A 6 -10.13 8.32 -0.31
C LEU A 6 -10.28 8.71 -1.77
N ASP A 7 -10.34 7.70 -2.64
CA ASP A 7 -11.04 7.81 -3.92
C ASP A 7 -12.39 7.10 -3.74
N SER A 8 -13.40 7.46 -4.53
CA SER A 8 -14.84 7.21 -4.33
C SER A 8 -15.25 5.80 -3.84
N ASN A 9 -14.43 4.77 -4.01
CA ASN A 9 -14.57 3.48 -3.34
C ASN A 9 -13.25 2.84 -2.83
N ASN A 10 -12.10 3.47 -3.02
CA ASN A 10 -10.78 2.91 -2.68
C ASN A 10 -10.26 3.52 -1.37
N ILE A 11 -9.59 2.70 -0.56
CA ILE A 11 -9.05 3.12 0.74
C ILE A 11 -7.54 2.93 0.74
N PHE A 12 -6.78 4.03 0.84
CA PHE A 12 -5.33 4.03 1.08
C PHE A 12 -5.06 4.49 2.50
N TRP A 13 -4.18 3.81 3.23
CA TRP A 13 -3.71 4.29 4.53
C TRP A 13 -2.24 3.97 4.80
N ILE A 14 -1.65 4.85 5.62
CA ILE A 14 -0.29 4.77 6.15
C ILE A 14 -0.26 5.32 7.58
N ILE A 15 0.42 4.64 8.51
CA ILE A 15 0.56 5.09 9.90
C ILE A 15 1.84 5.89 10.13
N ALA A 16 1.89 6.69 11.19
CA ALA A 16 3.00 7.62 11.44
C ALA A 16 4.40 6.97 11.41
N ASN A 17 4.56 5.77 11.97
CA ASN A 17 5.84 5.07 11.94
C ASN A 17 6.24 4.62 10.53
N GLN A 18 5.27 4.27 9.69
CA GLN A 18 5.52 3.89 8.30
C GLN A 18 6.01 5.10 7.49
N ILE A 19 5.40 6.28 7.68
CA ILE A 19 5.88 7.53 7.04
C ILE A 19 7.36 7.78 7.37
N VAL A 20 7.78 7.54 8.61
CA VAL A 20 9.18 7.69 9.03
C VAL A 20 10.06 6.66 8.30
N LEU A 21 9.66 5.39 8.27
CA LEU A 21 10.45 4.35 7.60
C LEU A 21 10.54 4.60 6.08
N TRP A 22 9.46 5.03 5.44
CA TRP A 22 9.45 5.46 4.04
C TRP A 22 10.51 6.52 3.75
N SER A 23 10.65 7.52 4.62
CA SER A 23 11.65 8.58 4.43
C SER A 23 13.11 8.09 4.46
N TYR A 24 13.37 6.90 5.02
CA TYR A 24 14.71 6.33 5.12
C TYR A 24 15.00 5.19 4.15
N TYR A 25 13.96 4.45 3.71
CA TYR A 25 14.14 3.15 3.03
C TYR A 25 13.29 3.00 1.75
N SER A 26 12.78 4.09 1.17
CA SER A 26 11.90 4.05 -0.01
C SER A 26 12.62 3.82 -1.35
N ASP A 27 13.96 3.73 -1.36
CA ASP A 27 14.74 3.47 -2.58
C ASP A 27 14.38 2.13 -3.26
N VAL A 28 14.04 1.12 -2.44
CA VAL A 28 13.63 -0.21 -2.91
C VAL A 28 12.37 -0.64 -2.17
N MET A 29 11.33 -0.93 -2.93
CA MET A 29 10.04 -1.36 -2.40
C MET A 29 9.56 -2.64 -3.10
N LEU A 30 8.99 -3.54 -2.30
CA LEU A 30 8.26 -4.70 -2.76
C LEU A 30 6.76 -4.38 -2.75
N HIS A 31 6.10 -4.63 -3.87
CA HIS A 31 4.65 -4.51 -4.00
C HIS A 31 4.06 -5.90 -4.17
N ASN A 32 3.12 -6.24 -3.28
CA ASN A 32 2.36 -7.49 -3.36
C ASN A 32 0.87 -7.20 -3.45
N ASN A 33 0.17 -7.89 -4.33
CA ASN A 33 -1.26 -7.73 -4.50
C ASN A 33 -1.98 -9.06 -4.26
N THR A 34 -2.82 -9.08 -3.23
CA THR A 34 -3.63 -10.24 -2.88
C THR A 34 -5.08 -9.95 -3.21
N SER A 35 -5.81 -10.92 -3.75
CA SER A 35 -7.19 -10.72 -4.15
C SER A 35 -7.99 -12.00 -4.01
N ARG A 36 -9.33 -11.88 -4.02
CA ARG A 36 -10.26 -13.01 -3.82
C ARG A 36 -10.11 -13.70 -2.45
N THR A 37 -9.52 -13.02 -1.48
CA THR A 37 -9.30 -13.50 -0.11
C THR A 37 -10.30 -12.91 0.89
N ASN A 38 -11.12 -11.94 0.48
CA ASN A 38 -12.16 -11.32 1.30
C ASN A 38 -13.54 -11.47 0.65
N LYS A 39 -14.62 -11.32 1.44
CA LYS A 39 -16.02 -11.49 0.98
C LYS A 39 -16.47 -10.55 -0.14
N TYR A 40 -15.72 -9.47 -0.39
CA TYR A 40 -16.03 -8.47 -1.41
C TYR A 40 -15.22 -8.69 -2.69
N ASN A 41 -14.31 -9.66 -2.72
CA ASN A 41 -13.36 -9.90 -3.81
C ASN A 41 -12.45 -8.69 -4.14
N PHE A 42 -12.33 -7.74 -3.22
CA PHE A 42 -11.47 -6.56 -3.37
C PHE A 42 -9.99 -6.96 -3.37
N SER A 43 -9.18 -6.16 -4.05
CA SER A 43 -7.73 -6.32 -4.07
C SER A 43 -7.12 -5.60 -2.88
N LEU A 44 -6.24 -6.28 -2.14
CA LEU A 44 -5.40 -5.68 -1.12
C LEU A 44 -3.98 -5.57 -1.67
N SER A 45 -3.57 -4.34 -1.94
CA SER A 45 -2.20 -3.98 -2.35
C SER A 45 -1.38 -3.62 -1.12
N LEU A 46 -0.24 -4.28 -0.97
CA LEU A 46 0.68 -4.15 0.15
C LEU A 46 2.01 -3.60 -0.36
N PHE A 47 2.48 -2.54 0.27
CA PHE A 47 3.77 -1.94 0.03
C PHE A 47 4.71 -2.29 1.17
N ILE A 48 5.83 -2.92 0.85
CA ILE A 48 6.77 -3.46 1.82
C ILE A 48 8.14 -2.86 1.51
N ILE A 49 8.74 -2.22 2.50
CA ILE A 49 10.11 -1.70 2.43
C ILE A 49 11.06 -2.69 3.10
N VAL A 50 12.31 -2.73 2.63
CA VAL A 50 13.36 -3.55 3.24
C VAL A 50 14.43 -2.61 3.77
N ASN A 51 14.68 -2.66 5.07
CA ASN A 51 15.71 -1.81 5.67
C ASN A 51 17.13 -2.33 5.40
N ASN A 52 18.14 -1.56 5.79
CA ASN A 52 19.56 -1.90 5.63
C ASN A 52 20.02 -3.20 6.33
N ASN A 53 19.21 -3.75 7.26
CA ASN A 53 19.46 -5.05 7.89
C ASN A 53 18.73 -6.20 7.17
N GLY A 54 18.13 -5.96 6.01
CA GLY A 54 17.34 -6.95 5.28
C GLY A 54 15.98 -7.26 5.93
N LYS A 55 15.52 -6.45 6.90
CA LYS A 55 14.23 -6.66 7.54
C LYS A 55 13.12 -5.98 6.74
N SER A 56 12.08 -6.74 6.44
CA SER A 56 10.88 -6.25 5.76
C SER A 56 9.94 -5.57 6.74
N HIS A 57 9.41 -4.41 6.34
CA HIS A 57 8.38 -3.67 7.08
C HIS A 57 7.22 -3.38 6.14
N LEU A 58 6.00 -3.59 6.63
CA LEU A 58 4.82 -3.13 5.92
C LEU A 58 4.75 -1.61 6.01
N ASP A 59 4.68 -0.93 4.87
CA ASP A 59 4.76 0.52 4.75
C ASP A 59 3.42 1.16 4.42
N ALA A 60 2.80 0.83 3.30
CA ALA A 60 1.49 1.35 2.94
C ALA A 60 0.55 0.22 2.52
N GLN A 61 -0.76 0.45 2.63
CA GLN A 61 -1.77 -0.52 2.25
C GLN A 61 -2.91 0.15 1.52
N VAL A 62 -3.46 -0.58 0.57
CA VAL A 62 -4.60 -0.14 -0.22
C VAL A 62 -5.62 -1.25 -0.40
N PHE A 63 -6.89 -0.91 -0.19
CA PHE A 63 -8.02 -1.69 -0.68
C PHE A 63 -8.54 -1.07 -1.98
N LEU A 64 -8.50 -1.85 -3.06
CA LEU A 64 -9.08 -1.51 -4.35
C LEU A 64 -10.35 -2.30 -4.61
N THR A 65 -11.41 -1.62 -5.01
CA THR A 65 -12.69 -2.26 -5.36
C THR A 65 -12.69 -2.89 -6.74
N ASP A 66 -11.86 -2.37 -7.65
CA ASP A 66 -11.64 -2.92 -8.97
C ASP A 66 -10.15 -3.15 -9.25
N LYS A 67 -9.86 -3.82 -10.36
CA LYS A 67 -8.49 -4.11 -10.82
C LYS A 67 -8.19 -3.40 -12.13
N THR A 68 -8.70 -2.19 -12.29
CA THR A 68 -8.45 -1.40 -13.50
C THR A 68 -7.04 -0.81 -13.47
N GLN A 69 -6.49 -0.54 -14.66
CA GLN A 69 -5.19 0.13 -14.77
C GLN A 69 -5.22 1.54 -14.16
N GLU A 70 -6.36 2.22 -14.20
CA GLU A 70 -6.54 3.57 -13.62
C GLU A 70 -6.44 3.53 -12.10
N SER A 71 -7.11 2.57 -11.45
CA SER A 71 -6.97 2.34 -10.01
C SER A 71 -5.51 2.10 -9.62
N TYR A 72 -4.76 1.29 -10.36
CA TYR A 72 -3.33 1.06 -10.06
C TYR A 72 -2.45 2.27 -10.35
N LYS A 73 -2.78 3.10 -11.34
CA LYS A 73 -2.07 4.37 -11.57
C LYS A 73 -2.28 5.32 -10.40
N TRP A 74 -3.50 5.42 -9.87
CA TRP A 74 -3.79 6.25 -8.69
C TRP A 74 -2.97 5.81 -7.47
N VAL A 75 -2.83 4.51 -7.24
CA VAL A 75 -2.04 3.98 -6.11
C VAL A 75 -0.54 4.32 -6.21
N LEU A 76 0.00 4.38 -7.44
CA LEU A 76 1.43 4.55 -7.69
C LEU A 76 1.84 6.02 -7.97
N GLN A 77 0.89 6.95 -7.97
CA GLN A 77 1.12 8.40 -8.14
C GLN A 77 1.50 9.06 -6.81
#